data_AF-A0A077AZ55-F1
#
_entry.id   AF-A0A077AZ55-F1
#
_cell.length_a   1.000
_cell.length_b   1.000
_cell.length_c   1.000
_cell.angle_alpha   90.00
_cell.angle_beta   90.00
_cell.angle_gamma   90.00
#
_symmetry.space_group_name_H-M   'P 1'
#
loop_
_entity.id
_entity.type
_entity.pdbx_description
1 polymer ?
#
loop_
_entity_poly.entity_id
_entity_poly.type
_entity_poly.pdbx_seq_one_letter_code
_entity_poly.pdbx_strand_id
1 'polypeptide(L)'
;MKKPWTAAEIECIKAAYAEGKREKVIAIELGRSESSVSKAITRYKIRSKRDYTVLKRQSHAGDSKAPRAIVAKTVRLDTTFNGNPCNWTSADEVLRYLGENHPHFLIRYRDCKPIYKFHNIEVALAKVLMEANKIRLSKGEPIFHLDEVTE
;
A
#
# COMPACT_ATOMS: atom_id res chain seq x y z
N MET A 1 -30.28 -3.19 20.66
CA MET A 1 -29.74 -2.50 21.85
C MET A 1 -28.22 -2.67 21.85
N LYS A 2 -27.44 -1.59 21.98
CA LYS A 2 -25.97 -1.69 22.06
C LYS A 2 -25.61 -2.16 23.47
N LYS A 3 -25.06 -3.37 23.62
CA LYS A 3 -24.59 -3.88 24.92
C LYS A 3 -23.47 -2.94 25.43
N PRO A 4 -23.63 -2.31 26.61
CA PRO A 4 -22.58 -1.46 27.18
C PRO A 4 -21.30 -2.27 27.42
N TRP A 5 -20.16 -1.58 27.44
CA TRP A 5 -18.89 -2.18 27.80
C TRP A 5 -18.80 -2.28 29.32
N THR A 6 -18.53 -3.48 29.82
CA THR A 6 -18.28 -3.72 31.24
C THR A 6 -16.83 -3.40 31.58
N ALA A 7 -16.56 -3.06 32.85
CA ALA A 7 -15.21 -2.76 33.31
C ALA A 7 -14.24 -3.93 33.08
N ALA A 8 -14.71 -5.17 33.30
CA ALA A 8 -13.94 -6.39 33.06
C ALA A 8 -13.54 -6.56 31.58
N GLU A 9 -14.47 -6.33 30.64
CA GLU A 9 -14.15 -6.39 29.20
C GLU A 9 -13.09 -5.34 28.82
N ILE A 10 -13.14 -4.14 29.41
CA ILE A 10 -12.17 -3.08 29.13
C ILE A 10 -10.78 -3.45 29.66
N GLU A 11 -10.68 -4.08 30.82
CA GLU A 11 -9.41 -4.58 31.37
C GLU A 11 -8.83 -5.70 30.51
N CYS A 12 -9.66 -6.64 30.05
CA CYS A 12 -9.23 -7.67 29.08
C CYS A 12 -8.69 -7.04 27.79
N ILE A 13 -9.36 -6.01 27.24
CA ILE A 13 -8.86 -5.30 26.06
C ILE A 13 -7.53 -4.62 26.35
N LYS A 14 -7.36 -3.98 27.52
CA LYS A 14 -6.10 -3.33 27.91
C LYS A 14 -4.95 -4.34 27.99
N ALA A 15 -5.16 -5.47 28.66
CA ALA A 15 -4.15 -6.51 28.82
C ALA A 15 -3.78 -7.11 27.45
N ALA A 16 -4.77 -7.53 26.68
CA ALA A 16 -4.56 -8.12 25.36
C ALA A 16 -3.88 -7.14 24.38
N TYR A 17 -4.22 -5.85 24.43
CA TYR A 17 -3.57 -4.84 23.60
C TYR A 17 -2.13 -4.56 24.06
N ALA A 18 -1.86 -4.59 25.36
CA ALA A 18 -0.50 -4.46 25.90
C ALA A 18 0.40 -5.65 25.51
N GLU A 19 -0.17 -6.85 25.39
CA GLU A 19 0.48 -8.06 24.85
C GLU A 19 0.71 -7.99 23.33
N GLY A 20 0.18 -6.97 22.64
CA GLY A 20 0.32 -6.80 21.19
C GLY A 20 -0.65 -7.66 20.37
N LYS A 21 -1.70 -8.22 20.99
CA LYS A 21 -2.72 -8.98 20.24
C LYS A 21 -3.46 -8.07 19.26
N ARG A 22 -3.75 -8.60 18.07
CA ARG A 22 -4.51 -7.87 17.03
C ARG A 22 -5.97 -7.68 17.46
N GLU A 23 -6.57 -6.55 17.09
CA GLU A 23 -7.97 -6.19 17.42
C GLU A 23 -8.98 -7.30 17.02
N LYS A 24 -8.73 -7.98 15.89
CA LYS A 24 -9.52 -9.13 15.43
C LYS A 24 -9.51 -10.31 16.42
N VAL A 25 -8.38 -10.60 17.06
CA VAL A 25 -8.26 -11.70 18.02
C VAL A 25 -9.00 -11.36 19.31
N ILE A 26 -8.85 -10.12 19.79
CA ILE A 26 -9.55 -9.59 20.95
C ILE A 26 -11.08 -9.61 20.73
N ALA A 27 -11.52 -9.32 19.51
CA ALA A 27 -12.93 -9.37 19.14
C ALA A 27 -13.52 -10.78 19.19
N ILE A 28 -12.75 -11.81 18.78
CA ILE A 28 -13.15 -13.21 18.88
C ILE A 28 -13.24 -13.64 20.35
N GLU A 29 -12.24 -13.31 21.16
CA GLU A 29 -12.21 -13.65 22.60
C GLU A 29 -13.39 -13.04 23.37
N LEU A 30 -13.84 -11.85 22.99
CA LEU A 30 -14.96 -11.14 23.63
C LEU A 30 -16.32 -11.38 22.98
N GLY A 31 -16.38 -12.15 21.88
CA GLY A 31 -17.62 -12.36 21.10
C GLY A 31 -18.23 -11.07 20.55
N ARG A 32 -17.40 -10.07 20.21
CA ARG A 32 -17.82 -8.75 19.70
C ARG A 32 -17.31 -8.56 18.27
N SER A 33 -17.84 -7.55 17.58
CA SER A 33 -17.27 -7.15 16.28
C SER A 33 -15.95 -6.41 16.47
N GLU A 34 -15.02 -6.61 15.54
CA GLU A 34 -13.73 -5.89 15.49
C GLU A 34 -13.93 -4.36 15.52
N SER A 35 -14.92 -3.88 14.77
CA SER A 35 -15.30 -2.47 14.76
C SER A 35 -15.78 -1.94 16.11
N SER A 36 -16.36 -2.80 16.97
CA SER A 36 -16.77 -2.44 18.33
C SER A 36 -15.54 -2.33 19.24
N VAL A 37 -14.62 -3.29 19.15
CA VAL A 37 -13.35 -3.31 19.92
C VAL A 37 -12.48 -2.11 19.56
N SER A 38 -12.31 -1.80 18.28
CA SER A 38 -11.54 -0.64 17.81
C SER A 38 -12.09 0.69 18.38
N LYS A 39 -13.43 0.82 18.41
CA LYS A 39 -14.11 1.97 19.05
C LYS A 39 -13.89 2.00 20.56
N ALA A 40 -13.86 0.85 21.23
CA ALA A 40 -13.60 0.78 22.66
C ALA A 40 -12.15 1.20 22.98
N ILE A 41 -11.17 0.67 22.25
CA ILE A 41 -9.75 1.04 22.36
C ILE A 41 -9.56 2.55 22.25
N THR A 42 -10.23 3.16 21.26
CA THR A 42 -10.20 4.61 21.03
C THR A 42 -10.87 5.39 22.16
N ARG A 43 -12.09 4.99 22.57
CA ARG A 43 -12.88 5.68 23.61
C ARG A 43 -12.22 5.63 24.98
N TYR A 44 -11.63 4.50 25.34
CA TYR A 44 -11.00 4.29 26.65
C TYR A 44 -9.50 4.64 26.65
N LYS A 45 -9.00 5.30 25.59
CA LYS A 45 -7.61 5.76 25.45
C LYS A 45 -6.58 4.65 25.72
N ILE A 46 -6.90 3.42 25.32
CA ILE A 46 -6.03 2.24 25.51
C ILE A 46 -4.83 2.30 24.55
N ARG A 47 -5.02 2.91 23.38
CA ARG A 47 -3.95 3.11 22.39
C ARG A 47 -2.91 4.11 22.96
N SER A 48 -1.76 3.57 23.40
CA SER A 48 -0.58 4.37 23.67
C SER A 48 -0.11 5.04 22.37
N LYS A 49 0.49 6.23 22.42
CA LYS A 49 0.75 7.18 21.31
C LYS A 49 1.65 6.71 20.15
N ARG A 50 1.65 5.43 19.77
CA ARG A 50 2.28 4.94 18.54
C ARG A 50 1.21 4.48 17.55
N ASP A 51 1.47 4.76 16.27
CA ASP A 51 0.74 4.30 15.08
C ASP A 51 -0.42 5.18 14.57
N TYR A 52 -0.28 6.51 14.60
CA TYR A 52 -1.06 7.39 13.73
C TYR A 52 -0.54 7.46 12.28
N THR A 53 0.61 6.84 11.97
CA THR A 53 1.22 6.87 10.65
C THR A 53 0.67 5.84 9.66
N VAL A 54 -0.10 4.82 10.11
CA VAL A 54 -0.54 3.72 9.22
C VAL A 54 -1.99 3.83 8.74
N LEU A 55 -2.78 4.80 9.24
CA LEU A 55 -4.21 4.93 8.89
C LEU A 55 -4.54 6.06 7.90
N LYS A 56 -3.55 6.72 7.30
CA LYS A 56 -3.80 7.79 6.32
C LYS A 56 -3.82 7.25 4.89
N ARG A 57 -4.95 6.62 4.54
CA ARG A 57 -5.55 6.39 3.19
C ARG A 57 -6.56 5.26 3.44
N GLN A 58 -7.84 5.52 3.66
CA GLN A 58 -8.78 5.90 2.61
C GLN A 58 -10.07 6.40 3.27
N SER A 59 -10.37 7.68 3.11
CA SER A 59 -11.73 8.21 3.21
C SER A 59 -11.92 9.15 2.04
N HIS A 60 -12.72 8.70 1.07
CA HIS A 60 -13.17 9.52 -0.05
C HIS A 60 -14.03 10.68 0.46
N ALA A 61 -13.57 11.90 0.22
CA ALA A 61 -14.34 13.13 0.03
C ALA A 61 -13.37 14.07 -0.70
N GLY A 62 -13.61 14.46 -1.95
CA GLY A 62 -14.59 15.50 -2.26
C GLY A 62 -13.88 16.86 -2.16
N ASP A 63 -13.52 17.41 -3.32
CA ASP A 63 -13.09 18.80 -3.59
C ASP A 63 -12.25 19.55 -2.54
N SER A 64 -11.01 19.89 -2.90
CA SER A 64 -10.50 21.28 -2.90
C SER A 64 -8.98 21.33 -3.08
N LYS A 65 -8.57 22.10 -4.10
CA LYS A 65 -7.31 22.88 -4.26
C LYS A 65 -6.03 22.37 -3.57
N ALA A 66 -5.03 22.11 -4.42
CA ALA A 66 -3.64 21.81 -4.10
C ALA A 66 -3.03 22.65 -2.96
N PRO A 67 -2.06 22.04 -2.26
CA PRO A 67 -0.75 22.67 -2.19
C PRO A 67 0.33 21.70 -2.69
N ARG A 68 1.16 22.18 -3.62
CA ARG A 68 2.40 21.51 -4.06
C ARG A 68 3.28 21.27 -2.83
N ALA A 69 3.44 20.01 -2.43
CA ALA A 69 4.41 19.61 -1.43
C ALA A 69 5.68 19.10 -2.13
N ILE A 70 6.78 19.69 -1.72
CA ILE A 70 8.14 19.55 -2.25
C ILE A 70 8.55 18.06 -2.26
N VAL A 71 8.95 17.60 -3.44
CA VAL A 71 9.57 16.30 -3.65
C VAL A 71 10.85 16.24 -2.84
N ALA A 72 10.86 15.47 -1.75
CA ALA A 72 12.09 15.08 -1.09
C ALA A 72 12.87 14.21 -2.08
N LYS A 73 13.98 14.76 -2.59
CA LYS A 73 14.93 14.07 -3.46
C LYS A 73 15.60 12.99 -2.62
N THR A 74 15.04 11.78 -2.64
CA THR A 74 15.72 10.61 -2.09
C THR A 74 16.97 10.38 -2.93
N VAL A 75 18.13 10.60 -2.32
CA VAL A 75 19.44 10.32 -2.91
C VAL A 75 19.48 8.83 -3.25
N ARG A 76 19.39 8.50 -4.54
CA ARG A 76 19.53 7.13 -5.04
C ARG A 76 21.01 6.77 -4.97
N LEU A 77 21.33 5.70 -4.24
CA LEU A 77 22.64 5.06 -4.29
C LEU A 77 22.83 4.54 -5.72
N ASP A 78 23.95 4.90 -6.36
CA ASP A 78 24.31 4.44 -7.71
C ASP A 78 24.45 2.90 -7.73
N THR A 79 23.39 2.20 -8.12
CA THR A 79 23.45 0.77 -8.43
C THR A 79 23.79 0.59 -9.91
N THR A 80 25.07 0.36 -10.19
CA THR A 80 25.54 -0.06 -11.52
C THR A 80 25.23 -1.53 -11.77
N PHE A 81 24.79 -1.89 -12.98
CA PHE A 81 24.77 -3.29 -13.45
C PHE A 81 25.60 -3.39 -14.73
N ASN A 82 26.52 -4.36 -14.78
CA ASN A 82 27.49 -4.53 -15.86
C ASN A 82 28.36 -3.29 -16.18
N GLY A 83 28.66 -2.46 -15.16
CA GLY A 83 29.50 -1.27 -15.32
C GLY A 83 28.83 -0.07 -16.01
N ASN A 84 27.54 -0.18 -16.38
CA ASN A 84 26.73 0.92 -16.87
C ASN A 84 25.76 1.42 -15.78
N PRO A 85 25.40 2.72 -15.78
CA PRO A 85 24.33 3.23 -14.94
C PRO A 85 23.03 2.55 -15.35
N CYS A 86 22.60 1.55 -14.57
CA CYS A 86 21.36 0.86 -14.82
C CYS A 86 20.25 1.56 -14.07
N ASN A 87 19.18 1.87 -14.77
CA ASN A 87 17.97 2.44 -14.19
C ASN A 87 17.19 1.33 -13.47
N TRP A 88 17.78 0.82 -12.39
CA TRP A 88 17.08 0.01 -11.41
C TRP A 88 15.96 0.86 -10.84
N THR A 89 14.75 0.36 -11.03
CA THR A 89 13.53 1.07 -10.73
C THR A 89 12.60 0.14 -9.97
N SER A 90 11.74 0.71 -9.12
CA SER A 90 10.74 -0.08 -8.42
C SER A 90 9.59 -0.46 -9.36
N ALA A 91 8.88 -1.54 -9.05
CA ALA A 91 7.69 -1.94 -9.81
C ALA A 91 6.67 -0.79 -9.89
N ASP A 92 6.50 -0.02 -8.81
CA ASP A 92 5.62 1.14 -8.76
C ASP A 92 5.95 2.22 -9.80
N GLU A 93 7.24 2.45 -10.09
CA GLU A 93 7.65 3.45 -11.06
C GLU A 93 7.37 3.01 -12.51
N VAL A 94 7.59 1.71 -12.81
CA VAL A 94 7.21 1.11 -14.11
C VAL A 94 5.69 1.13 -14.30
N LEU A 95 4.94 0.76 -13.27
CA LEU A 95 3.47 0.75 -13.26
C LEU A 95 2.89 2.14 -13.45
N ARG A 96 3.46 3.15 -12.77
CA ARG A 96 3.07 4.55 -12.93
C ARG A 96 3.35 5.04 -14.36
N TYR A 97 4.57 4.80 -14.87
CA TYR A 97 4.94 5.19 -16.22
C TYR A 97 3.97 4.61 -17.25
N LEU A 98 3.64 3.32 -17.10
CA LEU A 98 2.76 2.65 -18.03
C LEU A 98 1.31 3.13 -17.92
N GLY A 99 0.82 3.43 -16.71
CA GLY A 99 -0.51 4.02 -16.50
C GLY A 99 -0.66 5.42 -17.13
N GLU A 100 0.43 6.19 -17.18
CA GLU A 100 0.44 7.51 -17.83
C GLU A 100 0.54 7.41 -19.36
N ASN A 101 1.19 6.36 -19.88
CA ASN A 101 1.52 6.25 -21.31
C ASN A 101 0.67 5.23 -22.08
N HIS A 102 -0.14 4.40 -21.40
CA HIS A 102 -0.93 3.36 -22.05
C HIS A 102 -2.39 3.35 -21.54
N PRO A 103 -3.35 3.91 -22.31
CA PRO A 103 -4.74 4.08 -21.87
C PRO A 103 -5.47 2.78 -21.49
N HIS A 104 -5.04 1.65 -22.04
CA HIS A 104 -5.64 0.34 -21.79
C HIS A 104 -4.95 -0.46 -20.68
N PHE A 105 -3.98 0.13 -19.99
CA PHE A 105 -3.32 -0.47 -18.84
C PHE A 105 -4.10 -0.17 -17.56
N LEU A 106 -4.42 -1.22 -16.79
CA LEU A 106 -5.16 -1.10 -15.54
C LEU A 106 -4.54 -1.99 -14.47
N ILE A 107 -4.56 -1.52 -13.24
CA ILE A 107 -4.17 -2.29 -12.06
C ILE A 107 -5.44 -2.55 -11.25
N ARG A 108 -5.73 -3.83 -11.00
CA ARG A 108 -6.80 -4.26 -10.09
C ARG A 108 -6.20 -4.97 -8.90
N TYR A 109 -6.96 -5.08 -7.82
CA TYR A 109 -6.55 -5.82 -6.63
C TYR A 109 -7.53 -6.96 -6.40
N ARG A 110 -7.01 -8.19 -6.26
CA ARG A 110 -7.76 -9.37 -5.82
C ARG A 110 -7.02 -9.96 -4.64
N ASP A 111 -7.69 -10.18 -3.52
CA ASP A 111 -7.10 -10.74 -2.29
C ASP A 111 -5.82 -9.99 -1.85
N CYS A 112 -5.84 -8.65 -1.95
CA CYS A 112 -4.72 -7.77 -1.66
C CYS A 112 -3.47 -7.98 -2.55
N LYS A 113 -3.57 -8.74 -3.64
CA LYS A 113 -2.52 -8.89 -4.65
C LYS A 113 -2.83 -8.05 -5.89
N PRO A 114 -1.84 -7.33 -6.45
CA PRO A 114 -2.03 -6.60 -7.68
C PRO A 114 -2.20 -7.57 -8.86
N ILE A 115 -3.23 -7.31 -9.68
CA ILE A 115 -3.48 -7.96 -10.96
C ILE A 115 -3.35 -6.88 -12.03
N TYR A 116 -2.42 -7.09 -12.94
CA TYR A 116 -2.18 -6.19 -14.06
C TYR A 116 -3.03 -6.60 -15.24
N LYS A 117 -3.70 -5.64 -15.87
CA LYS A 117 -4.53 -5.87 -17.07
C LYS A 117 -4.11 -4.99 -18.22
N PHE A 118 -3.96 -5.59 -19.39
CA PHE A 118 -3.86 -4.92 -20.67
C PHE A 118 -5.05 -5.32 -21.54
N HIS A 119 -5.79 -4.36 -22.07
CA HIS A 119 -6.98 -4.66 -22.89
C HIS A 119 -7.94 -5.65 -22.19
N ASN A 120 -8.09 -5.53 -20.86
CA ASN A 120 -8.87 -6.40 -19.99
C ASN A 120 -8.35 -7.85 -19.82
N ILE A 121 -7.19 -8.19 -20.41
CA ILE A 121 -6.49 -9.47 -20.24
C ILE A 121 -5.49 -9.35 -19.08
N GLU A 122 -5.48 -10.34 -18.20
CA GLU A 122 -4.54 -10.40 -17.07
C GLU A 122 -3.13 -10.76 -17.57
N VAL A 123 -2.14 -9.99 -17.12
CA VAL A 123 -0.74 -10.19 -17.51
C VAL A 123 0.18 -10.22 -16.30
N ALA A 124 1.30 -10.91 -16.43
CA ALA A 124 2.36 -10.94 -15.42
C ALA A 124 3.19 -9.64 -15.43
N LEU A 125 3.86 -9.34 -14.30
CA LEU A 125 4.73 -8.16 -14.17
C LEU A 125 5.84 -8.13 -15.23
N ALA A 126 6.39 -9.29 -15.63
CA ALA A 126 7.36 -9.36 -16.71
C ALA A 126 6.82 -8.80 -18.04
N LYS A 127 5.56 -9.12 -18.36
CA LYS A 127 4.90 -8.59 -19.57
C LYS A 127 4.64 -7.09 -19.46
N VAL A 128 4.29 -6.60 -18.27
CA VAL A 128 4.17 -5.16 -17.97
C VAL A 128 5.51 -4.43 -18.22
N LEU A 129 6.61 -4.99 -17.70
CA LEU A 129 7.95 -4.44 -17.92
C LEU A 129 8.33 -4.41 -19.40
N MET A 130 8.04 -5.49 -20.15
CA MET A 130 8.31 -5.54 -21.58
C MET A 130 7.56 -4.43 -22.34
N GLU A 131 6.27 -4.22 -22.06
CA GLU A 131 5.50 -3.18 -22.73
C GLU A 131 5.97 -1.77 -22.35
N ALA A 132 6.33 -1.54 -21.07
CA ALA A 132 6.92 -0.28 -20.65
C ALA A 132 8.26 -0.01 -21.38
N ASN A 133 9.12 -1.01 -21.48
CA ASN A 133 10.42 -0.91 -22.17
C ASN A 133 10.27 -0.68 -23.68
N LYS A 134 9.28 -1.27 -24.34
CA LYS A 134 8.97 -0.96 -25.75
C LYS A 134 8.64 0.51 -25.95
N ILE A 135 7.82 1.09 -25.07
CA ILE A 135 7.47 2.53 -25.16
C ILE A 135 8.72 3.37 -24.95
N ARG A 136 9.58 3.04 -23.98
CA ARG A 136 10.83 3.80 -23.74
C ARG A 136 11.80 3.72 -24.91
N LEU A 137 12.00 2.53 -25.48
CA LEU A 137 12.81 2.34 -26.68
C LEU A 137 12.29 3.18 -27.85
N SER A 138 10.96 3.24 -28.04
CA SER A 138 10.36 4.06 -29.10
C SER A 138 10.61 5.57 -28.92
N LYS A 139 10.84 6.02 -27.68
CA LYS A 139 11.15 7.41 -27.32
C LYS A 139 12.65 7.70 -27.23
N GLY A 140 13.51 6.70 -27.49
CA GLY A 140 14.96 6.82 -27.29
C GLY A 140 15.37 6.92 -25.82
N GLU A 141 14.50 6.50 -24.89
CA GLU A 141 14.78 6.51 -23.47
C GLU A 141 15.42 5.18 -23.00
N PRO A 142 16.24 5.21 -21.94
CA PRO A 142 16.83 4.00 -21.39
C PRO A 142 15.75 3.07 -20.80
N ILE A 143 15.94 1.77 -20.99
CA ILE A 143 15.02 0.75 -20.46
C ILE A 143 15.04 0.69 -18.92
N PHE A 144 13.92 0.24 -18.35
CA PHE A 144 13.82 -0.08 -16.94
C PHE A 144 14.43 -1.46 -16.65
N HIS A 145 15.09 -1.55 -15.50
CA HIS A 145 15.53 -2.80 -14.90
C HIS A 145 14.79 -2.98 -13.56
N LEU A 146 14.23 -4.16 -13.35
CA LEU A 146 13.47 -4.53 -12.15
C LEU A 146 14.17 -5.66 -11.40
N ASP A 147 14.51 -5.46 -10.13
CA ASP A 147 15.14 -6.49 -9.30
C ASP A 147 14.32 -7.79 -9.28
N GLU A 148 12.98 -7.69 -9.26
CA GLU A 148 12.08 -8.84 -9.15
C GLU A 148 11.93 -9.68 -10.43
N VAL A 149 12.46 -9.22 -11.56
CA VAL A 149 12.20 -9.81 -12.89
C VAL A 149 13.48 -10.00 -13.72
N THR A 150 14.52 -9.20 -13.49
CA THR A 150 15.67 -9.09 -14.39
C THR A 150 16.95 -9.75 -13.84
N GLU A 151 16.84 -10.57 -12.78
CA GLU A 151 17.92 -11.40 -12.25
C GLU A 151 18.16 -12.67 -13.09
#